data_AF-A0A7M1TAC0-F1
#
_entry.id   AF-A0A7M1TAC0-F1
#
_cell.length_a   1.000
_cell.length_b   1.000
_cell.length_c   1.000
_cell.angle_alpha   90.00
_cell.angle_beta   90.00
_cell.angle_gamma   90.00
#
_symmetry.space_group_name_H-M   'P 1'
#
loop_
_entity.id
_entity.type
_entity.pdbx_description
1 polymer ?
#
loop_
_entity_poly.entity_id
_entity_poly.type
_entity_poly.pdbx_seq_one_letter_code
_entity_poly.pdbx_strand_id
1 'polypeptide(L)'
;MAIRKSKEKSLQFNGTLEEAKIKCKSALEAGGFKMIEQNESLNQFYAKFDNFFVVGSLEIGLAKTDHGITISLKSTANVDNIYALFSSPNDKIMRSFIDNFK
;
A
#
# COMPACT_ATOMS: atom_id res chain seq x y z
N MET A 1 -11.03 20.45 9.46
CA MET A 1 -11.55 19.70 8.31
C MET A 1 -10.37 18.88 7.79
N ALA A 2 -10.42 17.57 7.96
CA ALA A 2 -9.33 16.68 7.59
C ALA A 2 -9.10 16.70 6.08
N ILE A 3 -7.99 17.28 5.61
CA ILE A 3 -7.63 17.15 4.21
C ILE A 3 -7.13 15.72 4.03
N ARG A 4 -7.72 14.96 3.10
CA ARG A 4 -7.23 13.63 2.74
C ARG A 4 -6.40 13.77 1.47
N LYS A 5 -5.15 13.33 1.51
CA LYS A 5 -4.30 13.24 0.32
C LYS A 5 -4.14 11.77 -0.04
N SER A 6 -4.30 11.43 -1.32
CA SER A 6 -3.98 10.11 -1.86
C SER A 6 -2.76 10.18 -2.77
N LYS A 7 -1.98 9.10 -2.80
CA LYS A 7 -0.85 8.92 -3.72
C LYS A 7 -0.95 7.56 -4.37
N GLU A 8 -0.82 7.53 -5.69
CA GLU A 8 -0.91 6.32 -6.49
C GLU A 8 0.46 5.98 -7.09
N LYS A 9 0.79 4.70 -7.14
CA LYS A 9 2.01 4.20 -7.74
C LYS A 9 1.79 2.79 -8.28
N SER A 10 2.21 2.51 -9.50
CA SER A 10 2.20 1.17 -10.08
C SER A 10 3.60 0.56 -10.07
N LEU A 11 3.68 -0.74 -9.80
CA LEU A 11 4.89 -1.55 -9.90
C LEU A 11 4.61 -2.72 -10.85
N GLN A 12 5.63 -3.19 -11.56
CA GLN A 12 5.55 -4.44 -12.31
C GLN A 12 6.25 -5.54 -11.52
N PHE A 13 5.60 -6.70 -11.45
CA PHE A 13 6.11 -7.90 -10.83
C PHE A 13 6.15 -9.02 -11.87
N ASN A 14 7.37 -9.52 -12.12
CA ASN A 14 7.61 -10.61 -13.04
C ASN A 14 7.44 -11.94 -12.29
N GLY A 15 6.23 -12.46 -12.26
CA GLY A 15 5.90 -13.72 -11.60
C GLY A 15 4.42 -14.07 -11.73
N THR A 16 3.97 -15.07 -10.99
CA THR A 16 2.54 -15.44 -10.95
C THR A 16 1.74 -14.52 -10.03
N LEU A 17 0.42 -14.50 -10.24
CA LEU A 17 -0.50 -13.74 -9.38
C LEU A 17 -0.46 -14.22 -7.93
N GLU A 18 -0.28 -15.52 -7.70
CA GLU A 18 -0.18 -16.11 -6.36
C GLU A 18 1.10 -15.68 -5.65
N GLU A 19 2.25 -15.69 -6.32
CA GLU A 19 3.51 -15.19 -5.77
C GLU A 19 3.41 -13.70 -5.43
N ALA A 20 2.77 -12.90 -6.30
CA ALA A 20 2.52 -11.49 -6.04
C ALA A 20 1.65 -11.29 -4.79
N LYS A 21 0.58 -12.08 -4.64
CA LYS A 21 -0.30 -12.04 -3.44
C LYS A 21 0.48 -12.36 -2.17
N ILE A 22 1.27 -13.43 -2.19
CA ILE A 22 2.08 -13.86 -1.04
C ILE A 22 3.08 -12.75 -0.68
N LYS A 23 3.82 -12.21 -1.66
CA LYS A 23 4.74 -11.09 -1.44
C LYS A 23 4.05 -9.85 -0.92
N CYS A 24 2.90 -9.47 -1.47
CA CYS A 24 2.15 -8.31 -0.99
C CYS A 24 1.72 -8.48 0.47
N LYS A 25 1.21 -9.67 0.82
CA LYS A 25 0.82 -9.97 2.21
C LYS A 25 2.02 -9.89 3.15
N SER A 26 3.13 -10.55 2.82
CA SER A 26 4.35 -10.51 3.63
C SER A 26 4.93 -9.09 3.76
N ALA A 27 4.90 -8.29 2.69
CA ALA A 27 5.35 -6.90 2.71
C ALA A 27 4.45 -6.00 3.58
N LEU A 28 3.13 -6.25 3.60
CA LEU A 28 2.20 -5.55 4.48
C LEU A 28 2.45 -5.91 5.96
N GLU A 29 2.65 -7.18 6.27
CA GLU A 29 2.94 -7.63 7.63
C GLU A 29 4.29 -7.07 8.13
N ALA A 30 5.35 -7.17 7.32
CA ALA A 30 6.67 -6.64 7.64
C ALA A 30 6.71 -5.10 7.68
N GLY A 31 5.89 -4.46 6.85
CA GLY A 31 5.72 -3.00 6.80
C GLY A 31 4.94 -2.43 7.98
N GLY A 32 4.46 -3.26 8.92
CA GLY A 32 3.74 -2.84 10.12
C GLY A 32 2.29 -2.42 9.85
N PHE A 33 1.70 -2.86 8.74
CA PHE A 33 0.30 -2.61 8.44
C PHE A 33 -0.60 -3.49 9.31
N LYS A 34 -1.76 -2.97 9.68
CA LYS A 34 -2.78 -3.61 10.50
C LYS A 34 -4.07 -3.78 9.69
N MET A 35 -4.99 -4.64 10.14
CA MET A 35 -6.27 -4.90 9.47
C MET A 35 -6.08 -5.18 7.97
N ILE A 36 -5.27 -6.20 7.65
CA ILE A 36 -5.04 -6.62 6.27
C ILE A 36 -6.24 -7.44 5.81
N GLU A 37 -7.01 -6.88 4.88
CA GLU A 37 -8.15 -7.50 4.24
C GLU A 37 -7.77 -7.86 2.80
N GLN A 38 -8.07 -9.09 2.38
CA GLN A 38 -7.84 -9.56 1.03
C GLN A 38 -9.18 -9.77 0.34
N ASN A 39 -9.38 -9.14 -0.80
CA ASN A 39 -10.50 -9.38 -1.69
C ASN A 39 -10.05 -10.31 -2.82
N GLU A 40 -10.40 -11.59 -2.72
CA GLU A 40 -10.02 -12.60 -3.70
C GLU A 40 -10.68 -12.38 -5.07
N SER A 41 -11.92 -11.90 -5.09
CA SER A 41 -12.68 -11.65 -6.33
C SER A 41 -12.07 -10.52 -7.16
N LEU A 42 -11.57 -9.47 -6.50
CA LEU A 42 -10.97 -8.31 -7.17
C LEU A 42 -9.44 -8.36 -7.24
N ASN A 43 -8.81 -9.39 -6.65
CA ASN A 43 -7.36 -9.47 -6.46
C ASN A 43 -6.80 -8.20 -5.82
N GLN A 44 -7.44 -7.75 -4.75
CA GLN A 44 -7.09 -6.54 -4.03
C GLN A 44 -6.71 -6.84 -2.58
N PHE A 45 -5.80 -6.04 -2.04
CA PHE A 45 -5.55 -5.97 -0.61
C PHE A 45 -5.88 -4.57 -0.10
N TYR A 46 -6.49 -4.52 1.07
CA TYR A 46 -6.69 -3.31 1.83
C TYR A 46 -5.97 -3.47 3.16
N ALA A 47 -5.22 -2.46 3.58
CA ALA A 47 -4.58 -2.48 4.88
C ALA A 47 -4.60 -1.10 5.52
N LYS A 48 -4.73 -1.05 6.84
CA LYS A 48 -4.62 0.19 7.60
C LYS A 48 -3.19 0.38 8.08
N PHE A 49 -2.69 1.59 7.93
CA PHE A 49 -1.40 1.98 8.47
C PHE A 49 -1.66 2.90 9.65
N ASP A 50 -1.46 2.38 10.85
CA ASP A 50 -1.65 3.12 12.10
C ASP A 50 -0.35 3.02 12.90
N ASN A 51 0.43 4.09 12.81
CA ASN A 51 1.65 4.29 13.58
C ASN A 51 1.57 5.64 14.29
N PHE A 52 2.33 5.81 15.37
CA PHE A 52 2.31 7.01 16.23
C PHE A 52 2.41 8.34 15.46
N PHE A 53 3.06 8.31 14.29
CA PHE A 53 3.31 9.48 13.45
C PHE A 53 2.34 9.64 12.27
N VAL A 54 1.78 8.55 11.74
CA VAL A 54 0.97 8.56 10.50
C VAL A 54 -0.16 7.57 10.61
N VAL A 55 -1.37 8.05 10.34
CA VAL A 55 -2.59 7.24 10.27
C VAL A 55 -3.17 7.35 8.86
N GLY A 56 -3.38 6.21 8.23
CA GLY A 56 -3.89 6.11 6.87
C GLY A 56 -4.23 4.68 6.46
N SER A 57 -4.37 4.47 5.17
CA SER A 57 -4.63 3.18 4.55
C SER A 57 -3.82 3.01 3.27
N LEU A 58 -3.62 1.76 2.88
CA LEU A 58 -3.01 1.36 1.62
C LEU A 58 -3.92 0.35 0.95
N GLU A 59 -4.30 0.67 -0.28
CA GLU A 59 -5.00 -0.22 -1.20
C GLU A 59 -3.99 -0.75 -2.22
N ILE A 60 -4.02 -2.04 -2.47
CA ILE A 60 -3.17 -2.73 -3.44
C ILE A 60 -4.08 -3.47 -4.41
N GLY A 61 -4.00 -3.16 -5.69
CA GLY A 61 -4.66 -3.91 -6.76
C GLY A 61 -3.64 -4.73 -7.55
N LEU A 62 -3.97 -5.98 -7.82
CA LEU A 62 -3.15 -6.87 -8.64
C LEU A 62 -3.91 -7.15 -9.95
N ALA A 63 -3.31 -6.77 -11.07
CA ALA A 63 -3.84 -7.01 -12.40
C ALA A 63 -2.85 -7.83 -13.22
N LYS A 64 -3.33 -8.92 -13.85
CA LYS A 64 -2.53 -9.67 -14.81
C LYS A 64 -2.48 -8.90 -16.14
N THR A 65 -1.28 -8.72 -16.66
CA THR A 65 -0.99 -8.03 -17.93
C THR A 65 -0.09 -8.93 -18.80
N ASP A 66 0.03 -8.60 -20.09
CA ASP A 66 0.88 -9.35 -21.03
C ASP A 66 2.35 -9.47 -20.57
N HIS A 67 2.83 -8.48 -19.80
CA HIS A 67 4.22 -8.41 -19.33
C HIS A 67 4.43 -8.94 -17.90
N GLY A 68 3.40 -9.51 -17.26
CA GLY A 68 3.45 -9.97 -15.88
C GLY A 68 2.31 -9.43 -15.02
N ILE A 69 2.56 -9.24 -13.72
CA ILE A 69 1.55 -8.72 -12.79
C ILE A 69 1.81 -7.24 -12.52
N THR A 70 0.84 -6.40 -12.83
CA THR A 70 0.84 -4.99 -12.42
C THR A 70 0.26 -4.87 -11.02
N ILE A 71 1.04 -4.27 -10.13
CA ILE A 71 0.67 -3.99 -8.74
C ILE A 71 0.40 -2.49 -8.61
N SER A 72 -0.86 -2.12 -8.49
CA SER A 72 -1.31 -0.74 -8.31
C SER A 72 -1.46 -0.45 -6.82
N LEU A 73 -0.67 0.49 -6.30
CA LEU A 73 -0.68 0.92 -4.91
C LEU A 73 -1.36 2.28 -4.81
N LYS A 74 -2.29 2.41 -3.87
CA LYS A 74 -2.96 3.67 -3.55
C LYS A 74 -2.93 3.88 -2.04
N SER A 75 -2.07 4.79 -1.59
CA SER A 75 -2.01 5.19 -0.18
C SER A 75 -2.91 6.39 0.06
N THR A 76 -3.69 6.37 1.13
CA THR A 76 -4.51 7.50 1.59
C THR A 76 -4.16 7.82 3.03
N ALA A 77 -3.77 9.05 3.32
CA ALA A 77 -3.41 9.49 4.67
C ALA A 77 -4.30 10.66 5.12
N ASN A 78 -4.62 10.69 6.42
CA ASN A 78 -5.30 11.83 7.03
C ASN A 78 -4.26 12.92 7.32
N VAL A 79 -4.46 14.11 6.76
CA VAL A 79 -3.52 15.24 6.82
C VAL A 79 -3.93 16.21 7.95
N ASP A 80 -4.20 15.67 9.15
CA ASP A 80 -4.43 16.47 10.37
C ASP A 80 -3.17 16.60 11.23
N ASN A 81 -2.15 15.78 10.97
CA ASN A 81 -0.89 15.86 11.70
C ASN A 81 -0.02 16.99 11.15
N ILE A 82 0.38 17.90 12.05
CA ILE A 82 1.34 19.01 11.89
C ILE A 82 2.61 18.61 11.08
N TYR A 83 2.93 17.32 10.99
CA TYR A 83 3.99 16.71 10.19
C TYR A 83 3.80 16.71 8.67
N ALA A 84 2.59 16.95 8.17
CA ALA A 84 2.30 17.02 6.74
C ALA A 84 3.01 18.18 5.99
N LEU A 85 3.59 19.10 6.76
CA LEU A 85 4.37 20.23 6.26
C LEU A 85 5.83 19.86 5.91
N PHE A 86 6.37 18.77 6.46
CA PHE A 86 7.80 18.42 6.30
C PHE A 86 8.06 17.10 5.58
N SER A 87 7.05 16.21 5.48
CA SER A 87 7.15 14.95 4.73
C SER A 87 5.75 14.48 4.34
N SER A 88 5.57 14.00 3.10
CA SER A 88 4.27 13.50 2.65
C SER A 88 3.92 12.22 3.44
N PRO A 89 2.85 12.20 4.26
CA PRO A 89 2.48 11.01 5.05
C PRO A 89 2.22 9.79 4.16
N ASN A 90 1.71 10.02 2.95
CA ASN A 90 1.54 9.01 1.92
C ASN A 90 2.85 8.39 1.45
N ASP A 91 3.93 9.18 1.34
CA ASP A 91 5.25 8.63 1.00
C ASP A 91 5.76 7.70 2.10
N LYS A 92 5.46 8.00 3.37
CA LYS A 92 5.87 7.12 4.48
C LYS A 92 5.14 5.78 4.41
N ILE A 93 3.83 5.80 4.18
CA ILE A 93 3.02 4.58 3.99
C ILE A 93 3.55 3.79 2.79
N MET A 94 3.72 4.46 1.65
CA MET A 94 4.19 3.85 0.40
C MET A 94 5.59 3.26 0.54
N ARG A 95 6.53 3.97 1.19
CA ARG A 95 7.88 3.48 1.47
C ARG A 95 7.87 2.28 2.41
N SER A 96 7.01 2.28 3.43
CA SER A 96 6.90 1.13 4.35
C SER A 96 6.53 -0.16 3.60
N PHE A 97 5.69 -0.05 2.58
CA PHE A 97 5.39 -1.20 1.71
C PHE A 97 6.57 -1.52 0.77
N ILE A 98 7.07 -0.54 0.01
CA ILE A 98 8.09 -0.78 -1.03
C ILE A 98 9.40 -1.32 -0.46
N ASP A 99 9.84 -0.85 0.70
CA ASP A 99 11.10 -1.30 1.31
C ASP A 99 11.03 -2.78 1.75
N ASN A 100 9.83 -3.24 2.11
CA ASN A 100 9.54 -4.62 2.49
C ASN A 100 9.10 -5.49 1.31
N PHE A 101 8.75 -4.90 0.17
CA PHE A 101 8.44 -5.58 -1.07
C PHE A 101 9.74 -5.84 -1.85
N LYS A 102 10.56 -6.77 -1.34
CA LYS A 102 11.77 -7.29 -2.00
C LYS A 102 11.55 -8.67 -2.59
#